data_AF-A0A3D4BV88-F1
#
_entry.id   AF-A0A3D4BV88-F1
#
_cell.length_a   1.000
_cell.length_b   1.000
_cell.length_c   1.000
_cell.angle_alpha   90.00
_cell.angle_beta   90.00
_cell.angle_gamma   90.00
#
_symmetry.space_group_name_H-M   'P 1'
#
loop_
_entity.id
_entity.type
_entity.pdbx_description
1 polymer ?
#
loop_
_entity_poly.entity_id
_entity_poly.type
_entity_poly.pdbx_seq_one_letter_code
_entity_poly.pdbx_strand_id
1 'polypeptide(L)'
;AFGQWDPKNQRPELWNLFNGKKHMGEHFRVFPISNWTEMDVWQYILMENIEIPSLYIAHEREVIWRNNSWLPVSEHIKLEDSDKPEKRMIRFRTLGDITITGGVESDADTLAKIVEEVAAARQTERGNRADDKRSETSMEDRKKQGYF
;
A
#
# COMPACT_ATOMS: atom_id res chain seq x y z
N ALA A 1 -2.51 -11.37 24.92
CA ALA A 1 -3.89 -11.18 24.45
C ALA A 1 -4.13 -12.02 23.20
N PHE A 2 -5.39 -12.32 22.84
CA PHE A 2 -5.72 -13.13 21.66
C PHE A 2 -5.12 -12.51 20.38
N GLY A 3 -4.42 -13.30 19.57
CA GLY A 3 -3.84 -12.85 18.30
C GLY A 3 -2.56 -12.02 18.38
N GLN A 4 -1.90 -11.93 19.54
CA GLN A 4 -0.63 -11.20 19.64
C GLN A 4 0.54 -11.97 19.02
N TRP A 5 1.38 -11.24 18.29
CA TRP A 5 2.61 -11.78 17.70
C TRP A 5 3.71 -11.92 18.78
N ASP A 6 4.19 -13.15 18.98
CA ASP A 6 5.30 -13.45 19.90
C ASP A 6 6.60 -13.65 19.09
N PRO A 7 7.60 -12.75 19.23
CA PRO A 7 8.89 -12.87 18.56
C PRO A 7 9.60 -14.20 18.85
N LYS A 8 9.44 -14.77 20.04
CA LYS A 8 10.11 -16.02 20.43
C LYS A 8 9.51 -17.25 19.76
N ASN A 9 8.25 -17.16 19.29
CA ASN A 9 7.57 -18.24 18.59
C ASN A 9 7.79 -18.20 17.07
N GLN A 10 8.56 -17.23 16.57
CA GLN A 10 8.95 -17.17 15.17
C GLN A 10 10.00 -18.23 14.88
N ARG A 11 9.87 -18.86 13.71
CA ARG A 11 10.70 -20.00 13.34
C ARG A 11 11.62 -19.59 12.20
N PRO A 12 12.89 -20.00 12.23
CA PRO A 12 13.77 -19.78 11.10
C PRO A 12 13.22 -20.50 9.87
N GLU A 13 13.13 -19.78 8.76
CA GLU A 13 12.84 -20.32 7.45
C GLU A 13 14.17 -20.61 6.76
N LEU A 14 14.51 -21.89 6.62
CA LEU A 14 15.75 -22.32 5.97
C LEU A 14 15.42 -22.80 4.56
N TRP A 15 15.97 -22.16 3.53
CA TRP A 15 15.63 -22.41 2.13
C TRP A 15 14.12 -22.30 1.88
N ASN A 16 13.52 -23.31 1.24
CA ASN A 16 12.08 -23.42 1.00
C ASN A 16 11.42 -24.45 1.95
N LEU A 17 12.00 -24.65 3.14
CA LEU A 17 11.47 -25.56 4.16
C LEU A 17 10.73 -24.75 5.22
N PHE A 18 9.42 -24.97 5.30
CA PHE A 18 8.52 -24.28 6.23
C PHE A 18 8.07 -25.20 7.37
N ASN A 19 8.20 -24.74 8.62
CA ASN A 19 7.69 -25.47 9.77
C ASN A 19 6.24 -25.06 10.09
N GLY A 20 5.28 -25.84 9.59
CA GLY A 20 3.84 -25.62 9.77
C GLY A 20 3.22 -26.25 11.04
N LYS A 21 4.00 -26.76 12.00
CA LYS A 21 3.41 -27.36 13.23
C LYS A 21 2.71 -26.29 14.06
N LYS A 22 1.44 -26.45 14.41
CA LYS A 22 0.74 -25.47 15.28
C LYS A 22 -0.04 -26.14 16.38
N HIS A 23 -0.23 -25.42 17.48
CA HIS A 23 -1.14 -25.82 18.54
C HIS A 23 -2.60 -25.47 18.19
N MET A 24 -3.53 -26.04 18.93
CA MET A 24 -4.94 -25.70 18.79
C MET A 24 -5.15 -24.25 19.23
N GLY A 25 -5.89 -23.47 18.43
CA GLY A 25 -6.08 -22.03 18.64
C GLY A 25 -4.99 -21.13 18.07
N GLU A 26 -3.88 -21.68 17.54
CA GLU A 26 -2.87 -20.89 16.82
C GLU A 26 -3.23 -20.72 15.34
N HIS A 27 -2.84 -19.57 14.79
CA HIS A 27 -3.00 -19.19 13.39
C HIS A 27 -1.65 -18.77 12.80
N PHE A 28 -1.43 -19.09 11.53
CA PHE A 28 -0.30 -18.58 10.76
C PHE A 28 -0.77 -17.52 9.77
N ARG A 29 0.15 -16.62 9.43
CA ARG A 29 0.00 -15.67 8.32
C ARG A 29 1.13 -15.95 7.34
N VAL A 30 0.77 -16.18 6.08
CA VAL A 30 1.70 -16.55 5.02
C VAL A 30 1.72 -15.42 4.01
N PHE A 31 2.91 -15.04 3.57
CA PHE A 31 3.13 -13.94 2.62
C PHE A 31 3.82 -14.52 1.37
N PRO A 32 3.08 -15.10 0.40
CA PRO A 32 3.67 -15.84 -0.73
C PRO A 32 4.56 -15.02 -1.66
N ILE A 33 4.31 -13.71 -1.71
CA ILE A 33 5.03 -12.75 -2.55
C ILE A 33 5.93 -11.83 -1.72
N SER A 34 6.37 -12.29 -0.54
CA SER A 34 7.21 -11.49 0.38
C SER A 34 8.57 -11.10 -0.21
N ASN A 35 9.05 -11.85 -1.19
CA ASN A 35 10.29 -11.58 -1.91
C ASN A 35 10.08 -10.80 -3.22
N TRP A 36 8.84 -10.42 -3.55
CA TRP A 36 8.54 -9.62 -4.74
C TRP A 36 8.75 -8.14 -4.43
N THR A 37 9.36 -7.43 -5.38
CA THR A 37 9.39 -5.98 -5.42
C THR A 37 8.10 -5.43 -6.04
N GLU A 38 7.85 -4.13 -5.91
CA GLU A 38 6.74 -3.47 -6.60
C GLU A 38 6.83 -3.63 -8.12
N MET A 39 8.06 -3.64 -8.68
CA MET A 39 8.28 -3.88 -10.10
C MET A 39 7.80 -5.27 -10.51
N ASP A 40 8.12 -6.31 -9.73
CA ASP A 40 7.71 -7.68 -10.02
C ASP A 40 6.18 -7.80 -10.06
N VAL A 41 5.48 -7.14 -9.13
CA VAL A 41 4.01 -7.10 -9.10
C VAL A 41 3.43 -6.47 -10.36
N TRP A 42 3.91 -5.29 -10.74
CA TRP A 42 3.37 -4.58 -11.92
C TRP A 42 3.72 -5.28 -13.24
N GLN A 43 4.93 -5.84 -13.37
CA GLN A 43 5.30 -6.62 -14.54
C GLN A 43 4.43 -7.86 -14.66
N TYR A 44 4.16 -8.57 -13.56
CA TYR A 44 3.30 -9.75 -13.58
C TYR A 44 1.86 -9.41 -13.97
N ILE A 45 1.29 -8.33 -13.43
CA ILE A 45 -0.05 -7.84 -13.81
C ILE A 45 -0.11 -7.55 -15.32
N LEU A 46 0.92 -6.92 -15.87
CA LEU A 46 1.00 -6.61 -17.30
C LEU A 46 1.15 -7.88 -18.15
N MET A 47 2.03 -8.80 -17.77
CA MET A 47 2.31 -10.04 -18.51
C MET A 47 1.11 -10.98 -18.55
N GLU A 48 0.43 -11.15 -17.42
CA GLU A 48 -0.74 -12.03 -17.28
C GLU A 48 -2.06 -11.32 -17.65
N ASN A 49 -2.00 -10.04 -18.05
CA ASN A 49 -3.14 -9.20 -18.40
C ASN A 49 -4.25 -9.23 -17.32
N ILE A 50 -3.84 -8.99 -16.06
CA ILE A 50 -4.73 -9.02 -14.90
C ILE A 50 -5.51 -7.71 -14.83
N GLU A 51 -6.84 -7.80 -14.71
CA GLU A 51 -7.69 -6.63 -14.49
C GLU A 51 -7.40 -5.99 -13.13
N ILE A 52 -7.28 -4.66 -13.13
CA ILE A 52 -7.02 -3.86 -11.92
C ILE A 52 -8.09 -2.77 -11.75
N PRO A 53 -8.35 -2.33 -10.51
CA PRO A 53 -9.19 -1.17 -10.28
C PRO A 53 -8.64 0.08 -10.99
N SER A 54 -9.52 0.87 -11.60
CA SER A 54 -9.16 2.11 -12.30
C SER A 54 -8.45 3.15 -11.43
N LEU A 55 -8.56 3.04 -10.10
CA LEU A 55 -7.88 3.93 -9.15
C LEU A 55 -6.35 3.82 -9.19
N TYR A 56 -5.81 2.68 -9.62
CA TYR A 56 -4.38 2.49 -9.81
C TYR A 56 -3.84 3.16 -11.08
N ILE A 57 -4.73 3.51 -12.01
CA ILE A 57 -4.42 4.15 -13.29
C ILE A 57 -4.62 5.66 -13.18
N ALA A 58 -3.70 6.41 -13.80
CA ALA A 58 -3.78 7.85 -13.80
C ALA A 58 -5.00 8.37 -14.58
N HIS A 59 -5.76 9.27 -13.95
CA HIS A 59 -6.83 10.02 -14.61
C HIS A 59 -7.11 11.32 -13.87
N GLU A 60 -7.77 12.25 -14.55
CA GLU A 60 -8.10 13.56 -13.99
C GLU A 60 -9.09 13.40 -12.83
N ARG A 61 -8.73 13.96 -11.67
CA ARG A 61 -9.57 13.99 -10.47
C ARG A 61 -9.52 15.36 -9.84
N GLU A 62 -10.64 15.76 -9.24
CA GLU A 62 -10.65 16.86 -8.29
C GLU A 62 -10.04 16.38 -6.98
N VAL A 63 -8.96 17.05 -6.56
CA VAL A 63 -8.19 16.70 -5.38
C VAL A 63 -7.87 17.93 -4.55
N ILE A 64 -7.62 17.71 -3.26
CA ILE A 64 -7.12 18.71 -2.32
C ILE A 64 -5.75 18.28 -1.80
N TRP A 65 -4.87 19.24 -1.52
CA TRP A 65 -3.57 18.96 -0.91
C TRP A 65 -3.67 19.04 0.61
N ARG A 66 -3.55 17.90 1.30
CA ARG A 66 -3.60 17.84 2.76
C ARG A 66 -2.61 16.82 3.30
N ASN A 67 -1.93 17.15 4.40
CA ASN A 67 -0.96 16.26 5.05
C ASN A 67 0.12 15.71 4.09
N ASN A 68 0.58 16.57 3.17
CA ASN A 68 1.59 16.24 2.16
C ASN A 68 1.19 15.09 1.21
N SER A 69 -0.09 15.03 0.88
CA SER A 69 -0.65 14.09 -0.08
C SER A 69 -1.87 14.68 -0.79
N TRP A 70 -2.14 14.22 -2.01
CA TRP A 70 -3.40 14.48 -2.70
C TRP A 70 -4.50 13.60 -2.11
N LEU A 71 -5.65 14.20 -1.78
CA LEU A 71 -6.86 13.47 -1.39
C LEU A 71 -7.95 13.73 -2.43
N PRO A 72 -8.71 12.70 -2.86
CA PRO A 72 -9.82 12.89 -3.78
C PRO A 72 -10.96 13.63 -3.10
N VAL A 73 -11.50 14.67 -3.76
CA VAL A 73 -12.72 15.32 -3.29
C VAL A 73 -13.85 14.30 -3.34
N SER A 74 -14.55 14.15 -2.21
CA SER A 74 -15.68 13.24 -2.07
C SER A 74 -16.61 13.71 -0.97
N GLU A 75 -17.84 13.19 -0.96
CA GLU A 75 -18.84 13.47 0.08
C GLU A 75 -18.41 13.04 1.49
N HIS A 76 -17.44 12.12 1.58
CA HIS A 76 -16.91 11.61 2.85
C HIS A 76 -15.76 12.45 3.40
N ILE A 77 -15.24 13.42 2.64
CA ILE A 77 -14.21 14.34 3.08
C ILE A 77 -14.85 15.70 3.35
N LYS A 78 -14.79 16.13 4.61
CA LYS A 78 -15.16 17.50 4.96
C LYS A 78 -14.06 18.43 4.46
N LEU A 79 -14.44 19.28 3.52
CA LEU A 79 -13.61 20.39 3.05
C LEU A 79 -13.55 21.45 4.16
N GLU A 80 -12.35 21.94 4.43
CA GLU A 80 -12.06 23.07 5.28
C GLU A 80 -11.91 24.32 4.42
N ASP A 81 -12.08 25.51 5.00
CA ASP A 81 -11.98 26.79 4.26
C ASP A 81 -10.60 27.01 3.61
N SER A 82 -9.58 26.30 4.10
CA SER A 82 -8.21 26.33 3.58
C SER A 82 -7.99 25.42 2.38
N ASP A 83 -8.87 24.45 2.13
CA ASP A 83 -8.72 23.51 1.02
C ASP A 83 -9.03 24.18 -0.32
N LYS A 84 -8.21 23.85 -1.32
CA LYS A 84 -8.41 24.30 -2.69
C LYS A 84 -8.54 23.08 -3.60
N PRO A 85 -9.77 22.74 -4.04
CA PRO A 85 -9.96 21.71 -5.04
C PRO A 85 -9.25 22.09 -6.34
N GLU A 86 -8.41 21.18 -6.83
CA GLU A 86 -7.69 21.31 -8.09
C GLU A 86 -7.91 20.05 -8.93
N LYS A 87 -7.98 20.21 -10.26
CA LYS A 87 -7.98 19.08 -11.18
C LYS A 87 -6.55 18.65 -11.47
N ARG A 88 -6.22 17.40 -11.15
CA ARG A 88 -4.89 16.82 -11.33
C ARG A 88 -4.98 15.42 -11.93
N MET A 89 -3.97 15.02 -12.70
CA MET A 89 -3.79 13.64 -13.13
C MET A 89 -3.22 12.83 -11.98
N ILE A 90 -4.07 12.05 -11.31
CA ILE A 90 -3.72 11.36 -10.08
C ILE A 90 -3.79 9.85 -10.30
N ARG A 91 -2.99 9.07 -9.59
CA ARG A 91 -3.25 7.64 -9.35
C ARG A 91 -2.95 7.29 -7.91
N PHE A 92 -3.45 6.15 -7.46
CA PHE A 92 -3.20 5.66 -6.10
C PHE A 92 -2.30 4.43 -6.15
N ARG A 93 -1.13 4.51 -5.52
CA ARG A 93 -0.21 3.37 -5.41
C ARG A 93 -0.63 2.39 -4.32
N THR A 94 -1.29 2.87 -3.27
CA THR A 94 -1.91 2.04 -2.24
C THR A 94 -3.33 2.49 -2.01
N LEU A 95 -4.23 1.56 -1.71
CA LEU A 95 -5.63 1.84 -1.40
C LEU A 95 -5.95 1.42 0.03
N GLY A 96 -6.81 2.19 0.68
CA GLY A 96 -7.46 1.92 1.96
C GLY A 96 -8.73 2.75 2.03
N ASP A 97 -9.01 3.35 3.18
CA ASP A 97 -10.14 4.29 3.28
C ASP A 97 -9.84 5.60 2.55
N ILE A 98 -10.89 6.22 2.01
CA ILE A 98 -10.82 7.44 1.21
C ILE A 98 -10.16 8.63 1.95
N THR A 99 -10.26 8.64 3.28
CA THR A 99 -9.74 9.71 4.14
C THR A 99 -8.23 9.64 4.38
N ILE A 100 -7.60 8.48 4.11
CA ILE A 100 -6.18 8.21 4.41
C ILE A 100 -5.40 7.68 3.20
N THR A 101 -6.07 7.55 2.06
CA THR A 101 -5.49 7.07 0.81
C THR A 101 -4.85 8.23 0.06
N GLY A 102 -3.51 8.23 0.02
CA GLY A 102 -2.74 9.29 -0.59
C GLY A 102 -2.54 9.11 -2.09
N GLY A 103 -3.07 10.05 -2.87
CA GLY A 103 -2.87 10.12 -4.32
C GLY A 103 -1.50 10.69 -4.70
N VAL A 104 -1.01 10.26 -5.86
CA VAL A 104 0.25 10.71 -6.46
C VAL A 104 -0.06 11.27 -7.85
N GLU A 105 0.53 12.42 -8.18
CA GLU A 105 0.45 12.99 -9.53
C GLU A 105 1.28 12.12 -10.48
N SER A 106 0.67 11.73 -11.60
CA SER A 106 1.23 10.72 -12.51
C SER A 106 0.56 10.82 -13.88
N ASP A 107 1.32 10.58 -14.94
CA ASP A 107 0.83 10.46 -16.32
C ASP A 107 0.59 8.99 -16.74
N ALA A 108 0.69 8.05 -15.80
CA ALA A 108 0.59 6.62 -16.04
C ALA A 108 -0.86 6.14 -16.20
N ASP A 109 -1.47 6.49 -17.33
CA ASP A 109 -2.83 6.16 -17.74
C ASP A 109 -3.00 4.72 -18.30
N THR A 110 -1.94 3.92 -18.29
CA THR A 110 -1.94 2.51 -18.74
C THR A 110 -0.98 1.67 -17.89
N LEU A 111 -1.18 0.34 -17.87
CA LEU A 111 -0.28 -0.59 -17.17
C LEU A 111 1.17 -0.47 -17.63
N ALA A 112 1.40 -0.31 -18.94
CA ALA A 112 2.75 -0.13 -19.49
C ALA A 112 3.43 1.14 -18.93
N LYS A 113 2.72 2.26 -18.90
CA LYS A 113 3.24 3.50 -18.31
C LYS A 113 3.47 3.38 -16.80
N ILE A 114 2.64 2.60 -16.08
CA ILE A 114 2.86 2.34 -14.64
C ILE A 114 4.18 1.60 -14.45
N VAL A 115 4.45 0.57 -15.26
CA VAL A 115 5.72 -0.18 -15.21
C VAL A 115 6.91 0.75 -15.49
N GLU A 116 6.83 1.59 -16.51
CA GLU A 116 7.87 2.57 -16.84
C GLU A 116 8.10 3.57 -15.69
N GLU A 117 7.03 4.09 -15.09
CA GLU A 117 7.11 5.02 -13.97
C GLU A 117 7.76 4.36 -12.75
N VAL A 118 7.36 3.13 -12.41
CA VAL A 118 7.92 2.38 -11.27
C VAL A 118 9.40 2.05 -11.52
N ALA A 119 9.80 1.82 -12.78
CA ALA A 119 11.21 1.58 -13.13
C ALA A 119 12.08 2.81 -12.89
N ALA A 120 11.53 4.00 -13.12
CA ALA A 120 12.21 5.28 -12.89
C ALA A 120 12.09 5.77 -11.43
N ALA A 121 11.13 5.26 -10.67
CA ALA A 121 10.84 5.72 -9.32
C ALA A 121 11.95 5.36 -8.32
N ARG A 122 12.27 6.33 -7.44
CA ARG A 122 13.20 6.14 -6.31
C ARG A 122 12.50 5.96 -4.96
N GLN A 123 11.17 5.95 -4.95
CA GLN A 123 10.34 5.88 -3.74
C GLN A 123 9.50 4.60 -3.73
N THR A 124 9.47 3.92 -2.59
CA THR A 124 8.69 2.70 -2.36
C THR A 124 7.17 2.98 -2.43
N GLU A 125 6.39 1.98 -2.86
CA GLU A 125 4.93 2.03 -3.00
C GLU A 125 4.20 2.71 -1.82
N ARG A 126 4.60 2.39 -0.59
CA ARG A 126 3.93 2.82 0.65
C ARG A 126 4.42 4.16 1.21
N GLY A 127 5.40 4.81 0.57
CA GLY A 127 6.04 6.03 1.10
C GLY A 127 5.09 7.21 1.33
N ASN A 128 3.96 7.25 0.62
CA ASN A 128 3.00 8.36 0.69
C ASN A 128 1.82 8.12 1.63
N ARG A 129 1.71 6.96 2.28
CA ARG A 129 0.62 6.68 3.22
C ARG A 129 0.82 7.48 4.51
N ALA A 130 -0.12 8.37 4.84
CA ALA A 130 -0.01 9.25 6.01
C ALA A 130 0.14 8.47 7.33
N ASP A 131 -0.49 7.30 7.43
CA ASP A 131 -0.40 6.43 8.60
C ASP A 131 0.98 5.80 8.80
N ASP A 132 1.78 5.62 7.76
CA ASP A 132 3.09 4.95 7.85
C ASP A 132 4.20 5.91 8.33
N LYS A 133 3.93 7.22 8.41
CA LYS A 133 4.91 8.25 8.84
C LYS A 133 5.01 8.47 10.36
N ARG A 134 4.36 7.64 11.19
CA ARG A 134 4.25 7.88 12.65
C ARG A 134 5.41 7.37 13.54
N SER A 135 6.26 6.42 13.13
CA SER A 135 7.57 6.13 13.80
C SER A 135 8.39 5.03 13.09
N GLU A 136 9.71 5.04 13.26
CA GLU A 136 10.66 4.01 12.76
C GLU A 136 10.45 2.61 13.40
N THR A 137 9.93 2.51 14.62
CA THR A 137 9.59 1.22 15.28
C THR A 137 8.15 0.75 15.03
N SER A 138 7.37 1.54 14.29
CA SER A 138 5.91 1.37 14.21
C SER A 138 5.48 -0.02 13.74
N MET A 139 6.26 -0.69 12.89
CA MET A 139 5.87 -1.97 12.33
C MET A 139 5.97 -3.13 13.33
N GLU A 140 7.04 -3.20 14.12
CA GLU A 140 7.18 -4.24 15.15
C GLU A 140 6.20 -4.03 16.30
N ASP A 141 5.98 -2.77 16.68
CA ASP A 141 5.00 -2.41 17.70
C ASP A 141 3.57 -2.70 17.21
N ARG A 142 3.25 -2.42 15.94
CA ARG A 142 1.97 -2.80 15.30
C ARG A 142 1.76 -4.31 15.24
N LYS A 143 2.81 -5.10 14.97
CA LYS A 143 2.75 -6.57 15.01
C LYS A 143 2.42 -7.07 16.43
N LYS A 144 3.08 -6.52 17.46
CA LYS A 144 2.76 -6.83 18.87
C LYS A 144 1.34 -6.42 19.28
N GLN A 145 0.81 -5.33 18.71
CA GLN A 145 -0.55 -4.85 18.94
C GLN A 145 -1.62 -5.62 18.16
N GLY A 146 -1.24 -6.59 17.31
CA GLY A 146 -2.19 -7.41 16.54
C GLY A 146 -2.75 -6.72 15.30
N TYR A 147 -2.13 -5.63 14.85
CA TYR A 147 -2.49 -4.94 13.60
C TYR A 147 -2.19 -5.78 12.36
N PHE A 148 -1.42 -6.87 12.53
CA PHE A 148 -0.98 -7.77 11.48
C PHE A 148 -1.38 -9.19 11.67
#